data_AF-A0A838VHR3-F1
#
_entry.id   AF-A0A838VHR3-F1
#
_cell.length_a   1.000
_cell.length_b   1.000
_cell.length_c   1.000
_cell.angle_alpha   90.00
_cell.angle_beta   90.00
_cell.angle_gamma   90.00
#
_symmetry.space_group_name_H-M   'P 1'
#
loop_
_entity.id
_entity.type
_entity.pdbx_description
1 polymer ?
#
loop_
_entity_poly.entity_id
_entity_poly.type
_entity_poly.pdbx_seq_one_letter_code
_entity_poly.pdbx_strand_id
1 'polypeptide(L)'
;MMTQVLATRQPQPDALALAQAEFQEYLEEQGSDYIAPSFQALFSSTESILYHAFWLQKRFEALSKKDYRRLLEEHGWKGEESRYMKVAIAFQNFSPLQLSLVEPRTIFQLAENLKKYQPVIEAMRELETVTQPAVRELIQQQRKRRLPKPEEKPTVWRQTGCGPRYVQIPPIHEEDEQTGLVLQQMIESEGLTAQAVIRDAIALRQAYKEGRLVEAENLSLDIEEEFEVADFQNEAEFGENLSLGIEEEIDVADCQESVATSVHDEAEVVEIVTCEQPALFTLQTDSQPTERVVKPQMPTLTREEKSLYEMGMLDEEEFGDGETDVAIAFQNSEDRLN
;
A
#
# COMPACT_ATOMS: atom_id res chain seq x y z
N MET A 1 -35.43 11.58 74.37
CA MET A 1 -36.15 12.05 73.17
C MET A 1 -35.17 11.98 72.01
N MET A 2 -35.39 11.05 71.06
CA MET A 2 -34.51 10.89 69.90
C MET A 2 -35.08 11.67 68.72
N THR A 3 -34.35 12.67 68.25
CA THR A 3 -34.70 13.46 67.08
C THR A 3 -34.07 12.80 65.86
N GLN A 4 -34.87 12.11 65.04
CA GLN A 4 -34.43 11.64 63.72
C GLN A 4 -34.53 12.81 62.73
N VAL A 5 -33.41 13.15 62.11
CA VAL A 5 -33.34 14.10 60.99
C VAL A 5 -33.53 13.30 59.71
N LEU A 6 -34.71 13.42 59.10
CA LEU A 6 -34.98 12.92 57.75
C LEU A 6 -34.18 13.77 56.75
N ALA A 7 -33.13 13.20 56.19
CA ALA A 7 -32.40 13.78 55.06
C ALA A 7 -33.23 13.57 53.78
N THR A 8 -33.86 14.64 53.31
CA THR A 8 -34.51 14.72 52.00
C THR A 8 -33.42 14.63 50.92
N ARG A 9 -33.29 13.46 50.29
CA ARG A 9 -32.45 13.24 49.12
C ARG A 9 -33.11 13.94 47.93
N GLN A 10 -32.57 15.07 47.49
CA GLN A 10 -32.99 15.71 46.25
C GLN A 10 -32.83 14.72 45.08
N PRO A 11 -33.80 14.61 44.16
CA PRO A 11 -33.63 13.84 42.95
C PRO A 11 -32.54 14.50 42.11
N GLN A 12 -31.46 13.76 41.81
CA GLN A 12 -30.50 14.21 40.82
C GLN A 12 -31.21 14.28 39.46
N PRO A 13 -31.03 15.36 38.68
CA PRO A 13 -31.55 15.39 37.32
C PRO A 13 -30.95 14.22 36.55
N ASP A 14 -31.78 13.54 35.74
CA ASP A 14 -31.33 12.50 34.83
C ASP A 14 -30.19 13.06 33.98
N ALA A 15 -28.98 12.51 34.14
CA ALA A 15 -27.76 13.00 33.48
C ALA A 15 -27.91 13.10 31.95
N LEU A 16 -28.84 12.32 31.38
CA LEU A 16 -29.20 12.36 29.97
C LEU A 16 -30.03 13.60 29.60
N ALA A 17 -30.98 14.02 30.44
CA ALA A 17 -31.77 15.23 30.23
C ALA A 17 -30.90 16.50 30.32
N LEU A 18 -29.93 16.51 31.23
CA LEU A 18 -28.93 17.58 31.31
C LEU A 18 -28.04 17.61 30.06
N ALA A 19 -27.61 16.45 29.57
CA ALA A 19 -26.78 16.35 28.36
C ALA A 19 -27.52 16.81 27.10
N GLN A 20 -28.83 16.53 26.99
CA GLN A 20 -29.68 16.99 25.90
C GLN A 20 -29.89 18.51 25.94
N ALA A 21 -30.14 19.11 27.12
CA ALA A 21 -30.32 20.55 27.25
C ALA A 21 -29.04 21.33 26.87
N GLU A 22 -27.88 20.90 27.37
CA GLU A 22 -26.58 21.49 27.03
C GLU A 22 -26.19 21.28 25.55
N PHE A 23 -26.70 20.23 24.90
CA PHE A 23 -26.50 20.03 23.46
C PHE A 23 -27.37 21.00 22.63
N GLN A 24 -28.59 21.26 23.08
CA GLN A 24 -29.48 22.18 22.42
C GLN A 24 -28.97 23.62 22.48
N GLU A 25 -28.38 24.01 23.63
CA GLU A 25 -27.64 25.25 23.78
C GLU A 25 -26.44 25.35 22.80
N TYR A 26 -25.67 24.27 22.63
CA TYR A 26 -24.58 24.21 21.65
C TYR A 26 -25.07 24.38 20.19
N LEU A 27 -26.19 23.76 19.82
CA LEU A 27 -26.76 23.90 18.47
C LEU A 27 -27.27 25.32 18.21
N GLU A 28 -27.86 25.96 19.22
CA GLU A 28 -28.35 27.34 19.13
C GLU A 28 -27.19 28.33 19.00
N GLU A 29 -26.07 28.09 19.68
CA GLU A 29 -24.86 28.92 19.58
C GLU A 29 -24.17 28.82 18.22
N GLN A 30 -24.24 27.65 17.54
CA GLN A 30 -23.67 27.46 16.20
C GLN A 30 -24.56 28.01 15.07
N GLY A 31 -25.81 28.43 15.34
CA GLY A 31 -26.82 28.74 14.33
C GLY A 31 -26.94 30.20 13.86
N SER A 32 -26.15 31.15 14.39
CA SER A 32 -26.46 32.59 14.26
C SER A 32 -25.83 33.36 13.09
N ASP A 33 -24.63 33.02 12.59
CA ASP A 33 -23.88 34.02 11.80
C ASP A 33 -23.72 33.67 10.31
N TYR A 34 -24.61 34.26 9.50
CA TYR A 34 -24.50 34.35 8.04
C TYR A 34 -23.39 35.33 7.63
N ILE A 35 -22.19 34.85 7.22
CA ILE A 35 -21.20 35.62 6.44
C ILE A 35 -20.52 34.73 5.36
N ALA A 36 -20.30 35.28 4.16
CA ALA A 36 -19.87 34.60 2.93
C ALA A 36 -18.39 34.11 2.92
N PRO A 37 -17.98 33.20 2.00
CA PRO A 37 -18.35 31.79 2.10
C PRO A 37 -17.18 30.79 2.09
N SER A 38 -15.89 31.20 1.99
CA SER A 38 -14.78 30.23 1.89
C SER A 38 -13.76 30.27 3.03
N PHE A 39 -13.09 31.40 3.28
CA PHE A 39 -12.02 31.43 4.31
C PHE A 39 -12.56 31.55 5.74
N GLN A 40 -13.56 32.40 5.99
CA GLN A 40 -14.22 32.45 7.29
C GLN A 40 -14.98 31.16 7.59
N ALA A 41 -15.57 30.54 6.57
CA ALA A 41 -16.18 29.21 6.68
C ALA A 41 -15.16 28.13 7.06
N LEU A 42 -13.90 28.24 6.60
CA LEU A 42 -12.84 27.32 7.01
C LEU A 42 -12.46 27.51 8.48
N PHE A 43 -12.29 28.76 8.94
CA PHE A 43 -11.95 29.04 10.33
C PHE A 43 -13.06 28.60 11.29
N SER A 44 -14.32 28.92 10.96
CA SER A 44 -15.46 28.45 11.73
C SER A 44 -15.58 26.93 11.68
N SER A 45 -15.30 26.28 10.55
CA SER A 45 -15.35 24.82 10.46
C SER A 45 -14.33 24.12 11.35
N THR A 46 -13.07 24.61 11.42
CA THR A 46 -12.06 24.04 12.31
C THR A 46 -12.45 24.21 13.77
N GLU A 47 -12.94 25.39 14.11
CA GLU A 47 -13.40 25.71 15.44
C GLU A 47 -14.59 24.82 15.85
N SER A 48 -15.63 24.69 15.03
CA SER A 48 -16.77 23.81 15.27
C SER A 48 -16.34 22.35 15.41
N ILE A 49 -15.37 21.87 14.61
CA ILE A 49 -14.82 20.51 14.72
C ILE A 49 -14.14 20.30 16.07
N LEU A 50 -13.36 21.27 16.53
CA LEU A 50 -12.66 21.20 17.81
C LEU A 50 -13.63 21.28 18.99
N TYR A 51 -14.62 22.17 18.93
CA TYR A 51 -15.69 22.24 19.93
C TYR A 51 -16.45 20.92 20.02
N HIS A 52 -16.86 20.36 18.88
CA HIS A 52 -17.54 19.08 18.83
C HIS A 52 -16.66 17.94 19.39
N ALA A 53 -15.37 17.89 19.01
CA ALA A 53 -14.43 16.90 19.53
C ALA A 53 -14.27 16.99 21.06
N PHE A 54 -14.05 18.19 21.59
CA PHE A 54 -13.90 18.39 23.04
C PHE A 54 -15.20 18.13 23.80
N TRP A 55 -16.35 18.49 23.22
CA TRP A 55 -17.66 18.17 23.78
C TRP A 55 -17.88 16.65 23.85
N LEU A 56 -17.57 15.91 22.78
CA LEU A 56 -17.67 14.45 22.76
C LEU A 56 -16.78 13.80 23.82
N GLN A 57 -15.53 14.27 23.98
CA GLN A 57 -14.62 13.80 25.01
C GLN A 57 -15.18 14.05 26.42
N LYS A 58 -15.67 15.26 26.68
CA LYS A 58 -16.28 15.62 27.97
C LYS A 58 -17.50 14.74 28.28
N ARG A 59 -18.33 14.45 27.27
CA ARG A 59 -19.48 13.54 27.41
C ARG A 59 -19.06 12.11 27.68
N PHE A 60 -18.03 11.63 26.98
CA PHE A 60 -17.48 10.30 27.20
C PHE A 60 -16.95 10.12 28.63
N GLU A 61 -16.34 11.15 29.21
CA GLU A 61 -15.86 11.13 30.59
C GLU A 61 -17.00 11.23 31.63
N ALA A 62 -18.06 11.98 31.33
CA ALA A 62 -19.19 12.20 32.24
C ALA A 62 -20.23 11.06 32.25
N LEU A 63 -20.41 10.36 31.12
CA LEU A 63 -21.47 9.36 30.94
C LEU A 63 -20.94 7.93 31.08
N SER A 64 -21.83 7.00 31.42
CA SER A 64 -21.48 5.58 31.33
C SER A 64 -21.29 5.17 29.87
N LYS A 65 -20.49 4.12 29.60
CA LYS A 65 -20.27 3.59 28.24
C LYS A 65 -21.57 3.21 27.51
N LYS A 66 -22.63 2.83 28.25
CA LYS A 66 -23.94 2.49 27.68
C LYS A 66 -24.70 3.75 27.27
N ASP A 67 -24.71 4.76 28.15
CA ASP A 67 -25.41 6.02 27.91
C ASP A 67 -24.77 6.83 26.79
N TYR A 68 -23.44 6.84 26.73
CA TYR A 68 -22.70 7.47 25.65
C TYR A 68 -23.00 6.83 24.28
N ARG A 69 -23.04 5.49 24.20
CA ARG A 69 -23.43 4.80 22.96
C ARG A 69 -24.85 5.14 22.53
N ARG A 70 -25.78 5.18 23.48
CA ARG A 70 -27.17 5.58 23.20
C ARG A 70 -27.24 7.02 22.66
N LEU A 71 -26.50 7.95 23.26
CA LEU A 71 -26.41 9.33 22.76
C LEU A 71 -25.90 9.38 21.32
N LEU A 72 -24.84 8.63 20.99
CA LEU A 72 -24.31 8.57 19.62
C LEU A 72 -25.30 7.97 18.63
N GLU A 73 -26.07 6.97 19.04
CA GLU A 73 -27.11 6.34 18.21
C GLU A 73 -28.29 7.29 17.98
N GLU A 74 -28.73 8.03 19.00
CA GLU A 74 -29.79 9.04 18.90
C GLU A 74 -29.45 10.16 17.90
N HIS A 75 -28.17 10.52 17.78
CA HIS A 75 -27.69 11.60 16.90
C HIS A 75 -27.09 11.09 15.58
N GLY A 76 -27.05 9.77 15.35
CA GLY A 76 -26.53 9.18 14.12
C GLY A 76 -25.00 9.28 13.94
N TRP A 77 -24.23 9.47 15.01
CA TRP A 77 -22.77 9.68 14.96
C TRP A 77 -21.93 8.41 15.13
N LYS A 78 -22.58 7.26 15.15
CA LYS A 78 -21.91 5.97 15.32
C LYS A 78 -20.95 5.68 14.15
N GLY A 79 -19.67 5.57 14.46
CA GLY A 79 -18.56 5.36 13.52
C GLY A 79 -17.69 6.60 13.29
N GLU A 80 -18.26 7.81 13.39
CA GLU A 80 -17.53 9.06 13.18
C GLU A 80 -16.86 9.57 14.45
N GLU A 81 -17.43 9.26 15.62
CA GLU A 81 -16.97 9.69 16.94
C GLU A 81 -15.50 9.34 17.17
N SER A 82 -15.03 8.21 16.62
CA SER A 82 -13.65 7.75 16.81
C SER A 82 -12.64 8.76 16.24
N ARG A 83 -12.96 9.42 15.12
CA ARG A 83 -12.08 10.44 14.52
C ARG A 83 -12.03 11.70 15.37
N TYR A 84 -13.19 12.20 15.80
CA TYR A 84 -13.27 13.36 16.69
C TYR A 84 -12.63 13.09 18.05
N MET A 85 -12.74 11.87 18.58
CA MET A 85 -12.09 11.50 19.83
C MET A 85 -10.56 11.56 19.72
N LYS A 86 -9.99 11.11 18.59
CA LYS A 86 -8.55 11.27 18.34
C LYS A 86 -8.14 12.74 18.28
N VAL A 87 -8.96 13.59 17.68
CA VAL A 87 -8.74 15.05 17.65
C VAL A 87 -8.74 15.61 19.06
N ALA A 88 -9.73 15.25 19.89
CA ALA A 88 -9.81 15.70 21.28
C ALA A 88 -8.56 15.31 22.09
N ILE A 89 -8.13 14.05 21.98
CA ILE A 89 -6.93 13.54 22.67
C ILE A 89 -5.66 14.26 22.17
N ALA A 90 -5.51 14.41 20.86
CA ALA A 90 -4.33 15.04 20.27
C ALA A 90 -4.17 16.52 20.66
N PHE A 91 -5.29 17.24 20.74
CA PHE A 91 -5.32 18.69 20.95
C PHE A 91 -5.89 19.13 22.30
N GLN A 92 -6.00 18.23 23.29
CA GLN A 92 -6.54 18.52 24.63
C GLN A 92 -5.89 19.72 25.34
N ASN A 93 -4.67 20.06 24.96
CA ASN A 93 -3.88 21.15 25.56
C ASN A 93 -4.02 22.49 24.81
N PHE A 94 -4.88 22.56 23.78
CA PHE A 94 -5.13 23.74 22.98
C PHE A 94 -6.57 24.22 23.16
N SER A 95 -6.76 25.53 23.13
CA SER A 95 -8.10 26.12 22.98
C SER A 95 -8.56 26.00 21.51
N PRO A 96 -9.86 25.75 21.22
CA PRO A 96 -10.39 25.75 19.85
C PRO A 96 -9.97 26.99 19.05
N LEU A 97 -10.02 28.16 19.71
CA LEU A 97 -9.67 29.44 19.11
C LEU A 97 -8.20 29.51 18.67
N GLN A 98 -7.28 28.88 19.42
CA GLN A 98 -5.85 28.87 19.09
C GLN A 98 -5.55 28.10 17.80
N LEU A 99 -6.37 27.10 17.47
CA LEU A 99 -6.22 26.25 16.29
C LEU A 99 -7.17 26.65 15.15
N SER A 100 -8.00 27.66 15.34
CA SER A 100 -8.97 28.14 14.34
C SER A 100 -8.32 28.41 12.98
N LEU A 101 -7.09 28.94 12.97
CA LEU A 101 -6.32 29.28 11.76
C LEU A 101 -5.65 28.09 11.05
N VAL A 102 -5.88 26.86 11.52
CA VAL A 102 -5.39 25.61 10.92
C VAL A 102 -6.51 24.98 10.10
N GLU A 103 -6.19 24.39 8.95
CA GLU A 103 -7.20 23.74 8.10
C GLU A 103 -7.78 22.48 8.78
N PRO A 104 -9.08 22.19 8.65
CA PRO A 104 -9.70 21.00 9.25
C PRO A 104 -8.99 19.70 8.86
N ARG A 105 -8.60 19.60 7.59
CA ARG A 105 -7.87 18.45 7.05
C ARG A 105 -6.54 18.22 7.78
N THR A 106 -5.83 19.29 8.13
CA THR A 106 -4.56 19.21 8.85
C THR A 106 -4.77 18.78 10.29
N ILE A 107 -5.82 19.28 10.96
CA ILE A 107 -6.21 18.82 12.30
C ILE A 107 -6.44 17.31 12.32
N PHE A 108 -7.26 16.78 11.41
CA PHE A 108 -7.49 15.34 11.31
C PHE A 108 -6.22 14.56 10.96
N GLN A 109 -5.40 15.04 10.01
CA GLN A 109 -4.15 14.37 9.62
C GLN A 109 -3.18 14.22 10.80
N LEU A 110 -3.03 15.27 11.61
CA LEU A 110 -2.18 15.27 12.79
C LEU A 110 -2.72 14.31 13.86
N ALA A 111 -4.02 14.38 14.14
CA ALA A 111 -4.68 13.55 15.15
C ALA A 111 -4.70 12.05 14.79
N GLU A 112 -4.97 11.69 13.53
CA GLU A 112 -5.00 10.30 13.08
C GLU A 112 -3.64 9.60 13.20
N ASN A 113 -2.55 10.37 13.09
CA ASN A 113 -1.18 9.87 13.10
C ASN A 113 -0.40 10.42 14.30
N LEU A 114 -1.03 10.44 15.48
CA LEU A 114 -0.50 11.06 16.70
C LEU A 114 0.95 10.68 16.98
N LYS A 115 1.29 9.39 16.99
CA LYS A 115 2.66 8.91 17.26
C LYS A 115 3.72 9.51 16.33
N LYS A 116 3.37 9.79 15.07
CA LYS A 116 4.29 10.33 14.06
C LYS A 116 4.43 11.85 14.19
N TYR A 117 3.33 12.55 14.48
CA TYR A 117 3.29 14.00 14.52
C TYR A 117 3.27 14.58 15.94
N GLN A 118 3.43 13.75 16.98
CA GLN A 118 3.56 14.19 18.37
C GLN A 118 4.57 15.34 18.53
N PRO A 119 5.77 15.29 17.92
CA PRO A 119 6.72 16.40 18.02
C PRO A 119 6.25 17.68 17.32
N VAL A 120 5.42 17.57 16.27
CA VAL A 120 4.81 18.74 15.61
C VAL A 120 3.82 19.40 16.55
N ILE A 121 2.95 18.61 17.19
CA ILE A 121 1.94 19.10 18.12
C ILE A 121 2.59 19.75 19.34
N GLU A 122 3.69 19.18 19.84
CA GLU A 122 4.47 19.77 20.93
C GLU A 122 5.10 21.11 20.51
N ALA A 123 5.74 21.18 19.34
CA ALA A 123 6.30 22.41 18.81
C ALA A 123 5.24 23.50 18.53
N MET A 124 4.02 23.11 18.14
CA MET A 124 2.90 24.05 17.98
C MET A 124 2.55 24.78 19.28
N ARG A 125 2.85 24.21 20.46
CA ARG A 125 2.59 24.88 21.76
C ARG A 125 3.55 26.03 22.04
N GLU A 126 4.72 26.02 21.40
CA GLU A 126 5.75 27.05 21.57
C GLU A 126 5.50 28.26 20.65
N LEU A 127 4.58 28.15 19.70
CA LEU A 127 4.22 29.24 18.80
C LEU A 127 3.28 30.24 19.48
N GLU A 128 3.56 31.54 19.31
CA GLU A 128 2.67 32.62 19.77
C GLU A 128 1.31 32.59 19.05
N THR A 129 1.29 32.18 17.78
CA THR A 129 0.07 32.04 16.98
C THR A 129 0.20 30.84 16.05
N VAL A 130 -0.70 29.87 16.20
CA VAL A 130 -0.71 28.66 15.38
C VAL A 130 -1.44 28.91 14.07
N THR A 131 -0.69 29.02 12.98
CA THR A 131 -1.24 29.25 11.63
C THR A 131 -0.97 28.05 10.73
N GLN A 132 -1.83 27.82 9.73
CA GLN A 132 -1.63 26.77 8.73
C GLN A 132 -0.22 26.72 8.10
N PRO A 133 0.38 27.84 7.63
CA PRO A 133 1.75 27.81 7.08
C PRO A 133 2.79 27.36 8.12
N ALA A 134 2.71 27.85 9.36
CA ALA A 134 3.64 27.44 10.42
C ALA A 134 3.55 25.94 10.72
N VAL A 135 2.32 25.39 10.78
CA VAL A 135 2.12 23.94 10.97
C VAL A 135 2.68 23.15 9.79
N ARG A 136 2.51 23.62 8.56
CA ARG A 136 3.09 22.97 7.36
C ARG A 136 4.61 22.96 7.40
N GLU A 137 5.24 24.04 7.85
CA GLU A 137 6.70 24.11 8.04
C GLU A 137 7.18 23.11 9.09
N LEU A 138 6.52 23.04 10.25
CA LEU A 138 6.85 22.06 11.30
C LEU A 138 6.73 20.61 10.79
N ILE A 139 5.68 20.31 10.01
CA ILE A 139 5.51 19.00 9.37
C ILE A 139 6.66 18.72 8.40
N GLN A 140 7.10 19.72 7.63
CA GLN A 140 8.22 19.58 6.69
C GLN A 140 9.55 19.35 7.42
N GLN A 141 9.82 20.08 8.51
CA GLN A 141 11.01 19.90 9.32
C GLN A 141 11.07 18.49 9.95
N GLN A 142 9.93 17.94 10.35
CA GLN A 142 9.81 16.59 10.88
C GLN A 142 9.91 15.49 9.82
N ARG A 143 9.74 15.80 8.53
CA ARG A 143 10.06 14.85 7.46
C ARG A 143 11.58 14.68 7.46
N LYS A 144 12.06 13.66 8.17
CA LYS A 144 13.46 13.21 8.11
C LYS A 144 13.89 13.24 6.65
N ARG A 145 14.89 14.07 6.34
CA ARG A 145 15.56 14.06 5.04
C ARG A 145 15.99 12.61 4.85
N ARG A 146 15.33 11.88 3.95
CA ARG A 146 15.69 10.49 3.67
C ARG A 146 17.14 10.55 3.24
N LEU A 147 18.05 10.14 4.12
CA LEU A 147 19.43 9.96 3.74
C LEU A 147 19.40 9.01 2.54
N PRO A 148 20.09 9.34 1.43
CA PRO A 148 20.18 8.40 0.33
C PRO A 148 20.68 7.09 0.93
N LYS A 149 19.90 6.03 0.73
CA LYS A 149 20.30 4.69 1.16
C LYS A 149 21.72 4.47 0.61
N PRO A 150 22.69 4.01 1.41
CA PRO A 150 24.00 3.66 0.87
C PRO A 150 23.76 2.74 -0.33
N GLU A 151 24.50 2.97 -1.42
CA GLU A 151 24.37 2.21 -2.66
C GLU A 151 24.68 0.73 -2.37
N GLU A 152 23.65 -0.01 -1.95
CA GLU A 152 23.69 -1.46 -1.91
C GLU A 152 23.91 -1.90 -3.35
N LYS A 153 24.97 -2.70 -3.56
CA LYS A 153 25.29 -3.27 -4.87
C LYS A 153 23.99 -3.82 -5.47
N PRO A 154 23.62 -3.44 -6.71
CA PRO A 154 22.36 -3.84 -7.30
C PRO A 154 22.28 -5.36 -7.28
N THR A 155 21.41 -5.86 -6.41
CA THR A 155 21.24 -7.30 -6.22
C THR A 155 20.04 -7.72 -7.04
N VAL A 156 20.26 -8.66 -7.96
CA VAL A 156 19.23 -9.23 -8.85
C VAL A 156 18.41 -10.31 -8.11
N TRP A 157 18.86 -10.74 -6.93
CA TRP A 157 18.17 -11.70 -6.08
C TRP A 157 16.96 -11.08 -5.38
N ARG A 158 15.88 -11.84 -5.34
CA ARG A 158 14.65 -11.55 -4.60
C ARG A 158 14.26 -12.78 -3.78
N GLN A 159 13.55 -12.52 -2.68
CA GLN A 159 13.02 -13.56 -1.81
C GLN A 159 11.50 -13.45 -1.79
N THR A 160 10.81 -14.55 -2.07
CA THR A 160 9.39 -14.69 -1.75
C THR A 160 9.28 -14.94 -0.25
N GLY A 161 8.34 -14.32 0.46
CA GLY A 161 8.28 -14.26 1.95
C GLY A 161 8.96 -15.41 2.72
N CYS A 162 8.53 -16.66 2.49
CA CYS A 162 9.14 -17.88 3.06
C CYS A 162 9.63 -18.89 1.99
N GLY A 163 9.77 -18.46 0.73
CA GLY A 163 10.11 -19.33 -0.40
C GLY A 163 11.59 -19.25 -0.83
N PRO A 164 11.98 -20.06 -1.84
CA PRO A 164 13.32 -20.02 -2.41
C PRO A 164 13.62 -18.65 -3.02
N ARG A 165 14.91 -18.30 -3.06
CA ARG A 165 15.38 -17.09 -3.75
C ARG A 165 15.23 -17.28 -5.25
N TYR A 166 14.82 -16.22 -5.93
CA TYR A 166 14.75 -16.18 -7.39
C TYR A 166 15.49 -14.95 -7.93
N VAL A 167 15.90 -15.05 -9.19
CA VAL A 167 16.55 -13.96 -9.92
C VAL A 167 15.48 -13.19 -10.67
N GLN A 168 15.37 -11.88 -10.43
CA GLN A 168 14.50 -10.99 -11.19
C GLN A 168 15.35 -10.09 -12.08
N ILE A 169 15.38 -10.37 -13.37
CA ILE A 169 16.03 -9.52 -14.36
C ILE A 169 15.09 -8.31 -14.59
N PRO A 170 15.58 -7.06 -14.43
CA PRO A 170 14.78 -5.87 -14.72
C PRO A 170 14.44 -5.80 -16.22
N PRO A 171 13.42 -5.02 -16.61
CA PRO A 171 13.12 -4.78 -18.01
C PRO A 171 14.37 -4.32 -18.78
N ILE A 172 14.65 -4.99 -19.89
CA ILE A 172 15.76 -4.65 -20.78
C ILE A 172 15.22 -3.67 -21.81
N HIS A 173 15.75 -2.45 -21.81
CA HIS A 173 15.42 -1.40 -22.76
C HIS A 173 16.65 -1.14 -23.63
N GLU A 174 16.67 -1.74 -24.81
CA GLU A 174 17.69 -1.55 -25.85
C GLU A 174 17.07 -0.76 -27.01
N GLU A 175 17.85 0.15 -27.64
CA GLU A 175 17.35 0.96 -28.76
C GLU A 175 17.15 0.14 -30.05
N ASP A 176 17.94 -0.91 -30.23
CA ASP A 176 17.94 -1.80 -31.39
C ASP A 176 17.15 -3.11 -31.15
N GLU A 177 16.62 -3.28 -29.94
CA GLU A 177 15.76 -4.39 -29.49
C GLU A 177 16.36 -5.80 -29.73
N GLN A 178 17.67 -5.89 -29.99
CA GLN A 178 18.31 -7.10 -30.50
C GLN A 178 18.18 -8.26 -29.52
N THR A 179 18.38 -8.01 -28.22
CA THR A 179 18.29 -9.07 -27.20
C THR A 179 16.89 -9.67 -27.16
N GLY A 180 15.84 -8.85 -27.30
CA GLY A 180 14.46 -9.32 -27.33
C GLY A 180 14.16 -10.15 -28.58
N LEU A 181 14.57 -9.67 -29.75
CA LEU A 181 14.35 -10.35 -31.04
C LEU A 181 15.07 -11.70 -31.10
N VAL A 182 16.34 -11.75 -30.72
CA VAL A 182 17.12 -13.00 -30.73
C VAL A 182 16.57 -14.00 -29.73
N LEU A 183 16.20 -13.55 -28.51
CA LEU A 183 15.60 -14.42 -27.51
C LEU A 183 14.27 -15.01 -28.00
N GLN A 184 13.41 -14.18 -28.60
CA GLN A 184 12.15 -14.64 -29.17
C GLN A 184 12.37 -15.66 -30.29
N GLN A 185 13.31 -15.39 -31.20
CA GLN A 185 13.67 -16.31 -32.27
C GLN A 185 14.12 -17.66 -31.73
N MET A 186 14.99 -17.70 -30.73
CA MET A 186 15.46 -18.96 -30.10
C MET A 186 14.31 -19.74 -29.45
N ILE A 187 13.37 -19.05 -28.79
CA ILE A 187 12.18 -19.68 -28.21
C ILE A 187 11.31 -20.31 -29.30
N GLU A 188 11.11 -19.61 -30.42
CA GLU A 188 10.26 -20.07 -31.52
C GLU A 188 10.91 -21.17 -32.37
N SER A 189 12.19 -21.04 -32.71
CA SER A 189 12.87 -21.98 -33.61
C SER A 189 13.36 -23.23 -32.91
N GLU A 190 13.81 -23.12 -31.66
CA GLU A 190 14.40 -24.23 -30.91
C GLU A 190 13.43 -24.81 -29.85
N GLY A 191 12.29 -24.14 -29.61
CA GLY A 191 11.31 -24.56 -28.62
C GLY A 191 11.81 -24.43 -27.17
N LEU A 192 12.85 -23.64 -26.95
CA LEU A 192 13.45 -23.45 -25.63
C LEU A 192 12.65 -22.48 -24.78
N THR A 193 12.70 -22.66 -23.46
CA THR A 193 12.19 -21.63 -22.54
C THR A 193 13.24 -20.53 -22.37
N ALA A 194 12.79 -19.29 -22.10
CA ALA A 194 13.71 -18.19 -21.82
C ALA A 194 14.72 -18.52 -20.69
N GLN A 195 14.30 -19.31 -19.69
CA GLN A 195 15.18 -19.74 -18.60
C GLN A 195 16.30 -20.68 -19.08
N ALA A 196 16.02 -21.56 -20.06
CA ALA A 196 17.03 -22.43 -20.65
C ALA A 196 18.05 -21.61 -21.46
N VAL A 197 17.55 -20.70 -22.31
CA VAL A 197 18.42 -19.81 -23.10
C VAL A 197 19.34 -18.97 -22.20
N ILE A 198 18.80 -18.39 -21.12
CA ILE A 198 19.60 -17.63 -20.14
C ILE A 198 20.65 -18.52 -19.46
N ARG A 199 20.29 -19.75 -19.09
CA ARG A 199 21.20 -20.71 -18.45
C ARG A 199 22.38 -21.03 -19.37
N ASP A 200 22.11 -21.31 -20.63
CA ASP A 200 23.13 -21.67 -21.62
C ASP A 200 24.02 -20.47 -21.94
N ALA A 201 23.45 -19.27 -22.07
CA ALA A 201 24.21 -18.04 -22.26
C ALA A 201 25.16 -17.76 -21.07
N ILE A 202 24.72 -18.01 -19.83
CA ILE A 202 25.56 -17.88 -18.64
C ILE A 202 26.69 -18.92 -18.66
N ALA A 203 26.37 -20.18 -18.97
CA ALA A 203 27.35 -21.26 -19.05
C ALA A 203 28.42 -20.98 -20.13
N LEU A 204 28.00 -20.51 -21.31
CA LEU A 204 28.89 -20.09 -22.39
C LEU A 204 29.78 -18.93 -21.95
N ARG A 205 29.22 -17.92 -21.27
CA ARG A 205 30.00 -16.78 -20.76
C ARG A 205 31.02 -17.20 -19.70
N GLN A 206 30.70 -18.18 -18.85
CA GLN A 206 31.65 -18.75 -17.89
C GLN A 206 32.76 -19.53 -18.59
N ALA A 207 32.41 -20.40 -19.54
CA ALA A 207 33.38 -21.16 -20.33
C ALA A 207 34.35 -20.24 -21.09
N TYR A 208 33.86 -19.14 -21.66
CA TYR A 208 34.69 -18.11 -22.30
C TYR A 208 35.67 -17.48 -21.31
N LYS A 209 35.19 -17.06 -20.12
CA LYS A 209 36.04 -16.46 -19.09
C LYS A 209 37.10 -17.41 -18.54
N GLU A 210 36.78 -18.70 -18.48
CA GLU A 210 37.66 -19.74 -17.96
C GLU A 210 38.59 -20.31 -19.05
N GLY A 211 38.55 -19.78 -20.28
CA GLY A 211 39.42 -20.19 -21.38
C GLY A 211 39.14 -21.60 -21.89
N ARG A 212 37.94 -22.15 -21.64
CA ARG A 212 37.54 -23.49 -22.07
C ARG A 212 36.99 -23.54 -23.50
N LEU A 213 36.82 -22.39 -24.15
CA LEU A 213 36.37 -22.35 -25.54
C LEU A 213 37.57 -22.56 -26.45
N VAL A 214 37.48 -23.60 -27.28
CA VAL A 214 38.47 -23.90 -28.32
C VAL A 214 37.95 -23.35 -29.64
N GLU A 215 38.78 -22.59 -30.36
CA GLU A 215 38.43 -22.11 -31.70
C GLU A 215 38.27 -23.32 -32.65
N ALA A 216 37.14 -23.35 -33.37
CA ALA A 216 36.78 -24.46 -34.24
C ALA A 216 37.77 -24.69 -35.40
N GLU A 217 38.64 -23.72 -35.70
CA GLU A 217 39.68 -23.84 -36.73
C GLU A 217 40.80 -24.83 -36.37
N ASN A 218 40.92 -25.23 -35.09
CA ASN A 218 41.93 -26.20 -34.63
C ASN A 218 41.42 -27.65 -34.52
N LEU A 219 40.20 -27.94 -34.99
CA LEU A 219 39.60 -29.29 -34.95
C LEU A 219 39.76 -30.06 -36.27
N SER A 220 40.73 -29.70 -37.12
CA SER A 220 41.15 -30.59 -38.21
C SER A 220 41.78 -31.86 -37.61
N LEU A 221 40.97 -32.91 -37.63
CA LEU A 221 41.19 -34.25 -37.13
C LEU A 221 42.48 -34.90 -37.67
N ASP A 222 43.45 -35.17 -36.81
CA ASP A 222 44.35 -36.33 -36.97
C ASP A 222 43.70 -37.51 -36.24
N ILE A 223 42.61 -38.05 -36.81
CA ILE A 223 42.11 -39.38 -36.46
C ILE A 223 42.77 -40.33 -37.46
N GLU A 224 43.94 -40.86 -37.11
CA GLU A 224 44.43 -42.09 -37.74
C GLU A 224 43.67 -43.27 -37.10
N GLU A 225 42.86 -43.93 -37.92
CA GLU A 225 42.22 -45.20 -37.62
C GLU A 225 43.28 -46.29 -37.43
N GLU A 226 43.42 -46.82 -36.22
CA GLU A 226 43.99 -48.15 -36.01
C GLU A 226 42.86 -49.08 -35.54
N PHE A 227 42.19 -49.68 -36.52
CA PHE A 227 41.14 -50.69 -36.35
C PHE A 227 41.82 -52.07 -36.25
N GLU A 228 42.17 -52.49 -35.03
CA GLU A 228 42.66 -53.85 -34.78
C GLU A 228 41.46 -54.77 -34.48
N VAL A 229 41.08 -55.57 -35.49
CA VAL A 229 40.04 -56.61 -35.37
C VAL A 229 40.65 -57.83 -34.69
N ALA A 230 40.36 -58.02 -33.41
CA ALA A 230 40.61 -59.29 -32.74
C ALA A 230 39.28 -60.04 -32.54
N ASP A 231 39.11 -61.11 -33.31
CA ASP A 231 38.11 -62.15 -33.09
C ASP A 231 38.26 -62.76 -31.69
N PHE A 232 37.18 -62.83 -30.91
CA PHE A 232 37.02 -63.88 -29.91
C PHE A 232 35.55 -64.29 -29.76
N GLN A 233 35.25 -65.47 -30.30
CA GLN A 233 34.05 -66.25 -30.02
C GLN A 233 34.14 -66.83 -28.60
N ASN A 234 33.12 -66.66 -27.76
CA ASN A 234 32.21 -67.74 -27.31
C ASN A 234 31.51 -67.43 -25.98
N GLU A 235 30.20 -67.64 -26.05
CA GLU A 235 29.24 -68.14 -25.06
C GLU A 235 29.77 -68.53 -23.66
N ALA A 236 29.10 -68.04 -22.60
CA ALA A 236 28.08 -68.82 -21.89
C ALA A 236 27.65 -68.12 -20.59
N GLU A 237 26.32 -68.05 -20.45
CA GLU A 237 25.47 -68.03 -19.25
C GLU A 237 25.98 -67.68 -17.84
N PHE A 238 25.02 -67.09 -17.11
CA PHE A 238 24.69 -67.29 -15.69
C PHE A 238 25.21 -66.24 -14.70
N GLY A 239 24.28 -65.69 -13.91
CA GLY A 239 24.63 -65.09 -12.62
C GLY A 239 23.76 -63.90 -12.21
N GLU A 240 22.68 -64.21 -11.50
CA GLU A 240 21.83 -63.27 -10.78
C GLU A 240 22.57 -62.38 -9.75
N ASN A 241 21.89 -61.29 -9.39
CA ASN A 241 21.94 -60.58 -8.10
C ASN A 241 23.24 -59.87 -7.69
N LEU A 242 23.15 -58.54 -7.51
CA LEU A 242 23.63 -57.93 -6.27
C LEU A 242 22.88 -56.61 -5.99
N SER A 243 21.97 -56.68 -5.02
CA SER A 243 21.52 -55.52 -4.25
C SER A 243 22.63 -55.08 -3.29
N LEU A 244 22.93 -53.79 -3.21
CA LEU A 244 23.54 -53.22 -2.03
C LEU A 244 22.80 -51.94 -1.65
N GLY A 245 22.00 -52.07 -0.58
CA GLY A 245 21.59 -50.94 0.23
C GLY A 245 22.76 -50.49 1.09
N ILE A 246 22.91 -49.17 1.21
CA ILE A 246 23.72 -48.55 2.25
C ILE A 246 22.78 -47.56 2.93
N GLU A 247 22.32 -47.96 4.11
CA GLU A 247 21.78 -47.07 5.13
C GLU A 247 22.98 -46.34 5.76
N GLU A 248 22.94 -45.01 5.81
CA GLU A 248 23.89 -44.23 6.60
C GLU A 248 23.10 -43.41 7.63
N GLU A 249 23.20 -43.92 8.86
CA GLU A 249 22.73 -43.37 10.12
C GLU A 249 23.68 -42.23 10.52
N ILE A 250 23.17 -41.01 10.70
CA ILE A 250 23.94 -39.89 11.25
C ILE A 250 23.35 -39.50 12.60
N ASP A 251 24.10 -39.88 13.65
CA ASP A 251 23.98 -39.40 15.02
C ASP A 251 24.19 -37.89 15.10
N VAL A 252 23.20 -37.17 15.63
CA VAL A 252 23.37 -35.77 16.04
C VAL A 252 23.43 -35.71 17.56
N ALA A 253 24.66 -35.59 18.05
CA ALA A 253 24.99 -35.38 19.44
C ALA A 253 24.58 -33.98 19.92
N ASP A 254 23.81 -33.99 21.00
CA ASP A 254 23.96 -33.22 22.24
C ASP A 254 24.73 -31.89 22.16
N CYS A 255 24.01 -30.78 22.28
CA CYS A 255 24.55 -29.47 22.65
C CYS A 255 23.69 -28.88 23.76
N GLN A 256 24.05 -29.23 24.99
CA GLN A 256 23.65 -28.52 26.20
C GLN A 256 24.40 -27.19 26.26
N GLU A 257 23.68 -26.07 26.24
CA GLU A 257 24.20 -24.78 26.69
C GLU A 257 23.45 -24.36 27.95
N SER A 258 24.22 -24.26 29.03
CA SER A 258 23.82 -23.80 30.34
C SER A 258 23.80 -22.27 30.36
N VAL A 259 22.65 -21.68 30.71
CA VAL A 259 22.57 -20.25 31.04
C VAL A 259 22.13 -20.11 32.49
N ALA A 260 22.99 -19.42 33.23
CA ALA A 260 22.91 -19.17 34.65
C ALA A 260 21.71 -18.28 35.02
N THR A 261 20.99 -18.71 36.05
CA THR A 261 20.01 -17.94 36.81
C THR A 261 20.72 -16.86 37.63
N SER A 262 20.40 -15.60 37.37
CA SER A 262 20.63 -14.48 38.30
C SER A 262 19.28 -13.87 38.64
N VAL A 263 19.00 -13.87 39.94
CA VAL A 263 17.79 -13.39 40.59
C VAL A 263 17.95 -11.89 40.82
N HIS A 264 17.05 -11.07 40.29
CA HIS A 264 16.61 -9.83 40.94
C HIS A 264 15.23 -9.40 40.45
N ASP A 265 14.43 -9.01 41.43
CA ASP A 265 13.04 -8.56 41.40
C ASP A 265 12.77 -7.39 40.47
N GLU A 266 11.58 -7.39 39.86
CA GLU A 266 10.51 -6.38 40.04
C GLU A 266 9.51 -6.51 38.88
N ALA A 267 8.23 -6.36 39.22
CA ALA A 267 7.08 -6.79 38.44
C ALA A 267 6.92 -6.04 37.10
N GLU A 268 6.68 -6.79 36.02
CA GLU A 268 6.07 -6.23 34.81
C GLU A 268 5.07 -7.21 34.18
N VAL A 269 3.98 -6.63 33.71
CA VAL A 269 2.73 -7.26 33.31
C VAL A 269 2.93 -8.11 32.05
N VAL A 270 2.50 -9.37 32.15
CA VAL A 270 2.41 -10.33 31.04
C VAL A 270 1.34 -9.88 30.04
N GLU A 271 1.74 -9.42 28.85
CA GLU A 271 0.85 -9.34 27.69
C GLU A 271 1.09 -10.58 26.81
N ILE A 272 0.12 -11.50 26.82
CA ILE A 272 0.13 -12.71 26.01
C ILE A 272 -0.23 -12.31 24.58
N VAL A 273 0.77 -12.19 23.70
CA VAL A 273 0.55 -12.19 22.25
C VAL A 273 0.41 -13.63 21.80
N THR A 274 -0.83 -14.08 21.60
CA THR A 274 -1.10 -15.29 20.80
C THR A 274 -1.04 -14.93 19.32
N CYS A 275 -0.24 -15.68 18.58
CA CYS A 275 -0.06 -15.55 17.14
C CYS A 275 -0.12 -16.98 16.58
N GLU A 276 -1.18 -17.32 15.84
CA GLU A 276 -1.38 -18.54 15.02
C GLU A 276 -2.86 -18.50 14.53
N GLN A 277 -3.30 -18.66 13.28
CA GLN A 277 -2.72 -19.01 11.97
C GLN A 277 -3.61 -18.43 10.83
N PRO A 278 -3.12 -18.36 9.58
CA PRO A 278 -3.86 -17.82 8.44
C PRO A 278 -4.85 -18.81 7.80
N ALA A 279 -6.00 -18.29 7.37
CA ALA A 279 -6.98 -19.02 6.57
C ALA A 279 -6.54 -19.14 5.10
N LEU A 280 -6.67 -20.37 4.60
CA LEU A 280 -6.62 -20.84 3.21
C LEU A 280 -6.98 -19.82 2.13
N PHE A 281 -6.08 -19.64 1.16
CA PHE A 281 -6.36 -18.96 -0.11
C PHE A 281 -6.57 -20.02 -1.20
N THR A 282 -7.82 -20.19 -1.64
CA THR A 282 -8.18 -20.96 -2.84
C THR A 282 -7.94 -20.10 -4.08
N LEU A 283 -7.12 -20.60 -5.01
CA LEU A 283 -6.92 -20.02 -6.33
C LEU A 283 -8.14 -20.32 -7.21
N GLN A 284 -8.96 -19.31 -7.50
CA GLN A 284 -9.87 -19.31 -8.65
C GLN A 284 -9.27 -18.43 -9.74
N THR A 285 -8.92 -19.06 -10.85
CA THR A 285 -8.56 -18.43 -12.11
C THR A 285 -9.85 -18.15 -12.87
N ASP A 286 -10.29 -16.89 -12.90
CA ASP A 286 -11.27 -16.44 -13.89
C ASP A 286 -10.66 -15.35 -14.75
N SER A 287 -10.46 -15.71 -16.02
CA SER A 287 -10.13 -14.81 -17.11
C SER A 287 -11.36 -13.98 -17.45
N GLN A 288 -11.27 -12.66 -17.27
CA GLN A 288 -12.22 -11.70 -17.82
C GLN A 288 -11.49 -10.81 -18.85
N PRO A 289 -12.04 -10.63 -20.06
CA PRO A 289 -11.45 -9.78 -21.09
C PRO A 289 -11.62 -8.31 -20.70
N THR A 290 -10.53 -7.55 -20.76
CA THR A 290 -10.56 -6.11 -20.52
C THR A 290 -11.06 -5.39 -21.77
N GLU A 291 -12.30 -4.91 -21.70
CA GLU A 291 -12.89 -3.99 -22.66
C GLU A 291 -12.17 -2.63 -22.53
N ARG A 292 -11.31 -2.30 -23.52
CA ARG A 292 -10.67 -0.99 -23.62
C ARG A 292 -11.73 0.04 -24.03
N VAL A 293 -12.26 0.77 -23.06
CA VAL A 293 -13.02 2.00 -23.30
C VAL A 293 -12.06 3.08 -23.82
N VAL A 294 -12.05 3.24 -25.15
CA VAL A 294 -11.38 4.35 -25.82
C VAL A 294 -12.17 5.62 -25.51
N LYS A 295 -11.59 6.53 -24.72
CA LYS A 295 -12.16 7.87 -24.54
C LYS A 295 -12.08 8.62 -25.88
N PRO A 296 -13.18 9.23 -26.38
CA PRO A 296 -13.12 10.04 -27.58
C PRO A 296 -12.19 11.23 -27.34
N GLN A 297 -11.19 11.36 -28.20
CA GLN A 297 -10.24 12.46 -28.20
C GLN A 297 -10.94 13.66 -28.84
N MET A 298 -11.18 14.72 -28.07
CA MET A 298 -11.77 15.96 -28.59
C MET A 298 -10.84 16.56 -29.65
N PRO A 299 -11.37 17.04 -30.80
CA PRO A 299 -10.56 17.68 -31.82
C PRO A 299 -9.93 18.95 -31.26
N THR A 300 -8.59 19.00 -31.28
CA THR A 300 -7.84 20.21 -30.97
C THR A 300 -8.00 21.19 -32.12
N LEU A 301 -8.76 22.26 -31.89
CA LEU A 301 -8.88 23.40 -32.80
C LEU A 301 -7.49 23.97 -33.10
N THR A 302 -7.23 24.15 -34.40
CA THR A 302 -5.99 24.74 -34.89
C THR A 302 -5.90 26.22 -34.50
N ARG A 303 -4.68 26.78 -34.51
CA ARG A 303 -4.42 28.18 -34.12
C ARG A 303 -5.20 29.19 -34.97
N GLU A 304 -5.55 28.82 -36.21
CA GLU A 304 -6.34 29.66 -37.12
C GLU A 304 -7.83 29.64 -36.78
N GLU A 305 -8.37 28.51 -36.31
CA GLU A 305 -9.79 28.41 -35.91
C GLU A 305 -10.08 29.15 -34.60
N LYS A 306 -9.11 29.17 -33.66
CA LYS A 306 -9.22 30.00 -32.44
C LYS A 306 -9.21 31.49 -32.74
N SER A 307 -8.46 31.92 -33.76
CA SER A 307 -8.40 33.32 -34.20
C SER A 307 -9.72 33.79 -34.79
N LEU A 308 -10.50 32.92 -35.43
CA LEU A 308 -11.81 33.27 -36.00
C LEU A 308 -12.91 33.34 -34.95
N TYR A 309 -12.84 32.50 -33.91
CA TYR A 309 -13.78 32.54 -32.78
C TYR A 309 -13.59 33.81 -31.93
N GLU A 310 -12.35 34.26 -31.76
CA GLU A 310 -12.01 35.47 -30.97
C GLU A 310 -12.33 36.78 -31.71
N MET A 311 -12.53 36.73 -33.05
CA MET A 311 -12.98 37.87 -33.86
C MET A 311 -14.51 38.01 -33.97
N GLY A 312 -15.30 37.18 -33.28
CA GLY A 312 -16.76 37.32 -33.22
C GLY A 312 -17.47 37.19 -34.56
N MET A 313 -16.90 36.42 -35.50
CA MET A 313 -17.46 36.20 -36.85
C MET A 313 -18.21 34.85 -37.00
N LEU A 314 -18.55 34.20 -35.88
CA LEU A 314 -19.39 33.00 -35.89
C LEU A 314 -20.56 33.25 -34.94
N ASP A 315 -21.76 33.36 -35.51
CA ASP A 315 -23.02 33.49 -34.77
C ASP A 315 -23.32 32.17 -34.05
N GLU A 316 -23.65 32.24 -32.76
CA GLU A 316 -24.03 31.12 -31.89
C GLU A 316 -25.47 30.62 -32.13
N GLU A 317 -25.89 30.46 -33.39
CA GLU A 317 -27.17 29.83 -33.69
C GLU A 317 -26.98 28.47 -34.37
N GLU A 318 -27.74 27.50 -33.85
CA GLU A 318 -27.97 26.17 -34.44
C GLU A 318 -27.03 25.03 -33.99
N PHE A 319 -26.97 24.77 -32.68
CA PHE A 319 -26.84 23.38 -32.20
C PHE A 319 -28.23 22.82 -31.90
N GLY A 320 -28.85 22.29 -32.95
CA GLY A 320 -30.09 21.54 -32.88
C GLY A 320 -29.91 20.19 -32.18
N ASP A 321 -30.90 19.87 -31.37
CA ASP A 321 -31.16 18.60 -30.69
C ASP A 321 -31.45 17.51 -31.74
N GLY A 322 -30.37 17.01 -32.34
CA GLY A 322 -30.36 15.91 -33.30
C GLY A 322 -30.13 14.58 -32.61
N GLU A 323 -31.22 13.91 -32.29
CA GLU A 323 -31.33 12.48 -31.98
C GLU A 323 -30.68 11.65 -33.10
N THR A 324 -29.48 11.11 -32.87
CA THR A 324 -28.83 10.19 -33.81
C THR A 324 -28.89 8.76 -33.30
N ASP A 325 -29.85 8.00 -33.84
CA ASP A 325 -29.83 6.55 -33.90
C ASP A 325 -28.58 6.07 -34.65
N VAL A 326 -27.66 5.42 -33.94
CA VAL A 326 -26.49 4.77 -34.53
C VAL A 326 -26.88 3.36 -34.95
N ALA A 327 -27.31 3.21 -36.20
CA ALA A 327 -27.36 1.93 -36.88
C ALA A 327 -25.93 1.49 -37.25
N ILE A 328 -25.44 0.46 -36.57
CA ILE A 328 -24.17 -0.19 -36.86
C ILE A 328 -24.32 -1.04 -38.11
N ALA A 329 -23.78 -0.59 -39.24
CA ALA A 329 -23.60 -1.40 -40.44
C ALA A 329 -22.25 -2.13 -40.36
N PHE A 330 -22.29 -3.45 -40.16
CA PHE A 330 -21.15 -4.34 -40.39
C PHE A 330 -20.95 -4.51 -41.90
N GLN A 331 -19.78 -4.15 -42.41
CA GLN A 331 -19.29 -4.58 -43.72
C GLN A 331 -18.01 -5.38 -43.54
N ASN A 332 -18.13 -6.68 -43.79
CA ASN A 332 -17.05 -7.61 -43.99
C ASN A 332 -16.33 -7.27 -45.31
N SER A 333 -15.00 -7.15 -45.26
CA SER A 333 -14.15 -7.23 -46.44
C SER A 333 -13.20 -8.42 -46.29
N GLU A 334 -13.66 -9.58 -46.74
CA GLU A 334 -12.79 -10.65 -47.20
C GLU A 334 -12.27 -10.31 -48.61
N ASP A 335 -11.17 -10.96 -48.95
CA ASP A 335 -10.56 -11.12 -50.28
C ASP A 335 -9.75 -9.96 -50.87
N ARG A 336 -8.42 -10.16 -50.86
CA ARG A 336 -7.58 -10.07 -52.07
C ARG A 336 -6.24 -10.79 -51.89
N LEU A 337 -6.17 -12.01 -52.41
CA LEU A 337 -4.98 -12.59 -53.01
C LEU A 337 -4.94 -12.19 -54.49
N ASN A 338 -3.84 -11.60 -54.92
CA ASN A 338 -3.14 -11.85 -56.19
C ASN A 338 -1.77 -11.20 -56.16
#